data_AF-A0A1X1RW85-F1
#
_entry.id   AF-A0A1X1RW85-F1
#
_cell.length_a   1.000
_cell.length_b   1.000
_cell.length_c   1.000
_cell.angle_alpha   90.00
_cell.angle_beta   90.00
_cell.angle_gamma   90.00
#
_symmetry.space_group_name_H-M   'P 1'
#
loop_
_entity.id
_entity.type
_entity.pdbx_description
1 polymer ?
#
loop_
_entity_poly.entity_id
_entity_poly.type
_entity_poly.pdbx_seq_one_letter_code
_entity_poly.pdbx_strand_id
1 'polypeptide(L)'
;MAVGRLHSSPADLDRPAQPVSDEQSESEVVEQARHLVDVAHLEKPTAGYLLMSCKDRDNPPYQGAVYLNFTVPAAARADTYFQDIGTAMVEHGWTEGQASNQHVFGKTLNKDGVTAILYRDDDYPNLGVARLYGQCRNMNDHRRDTTAWVDVTDRVQ
;
A
#
# COMPACT_ATOMS: atom_id res chain seq x y z
N MET A 1 7.73 10.85 29.22
CA MET A 1 6.51 10.26 28.61
C MET A 1 5.87 11.33 27.74
N ALA A 2 5.95 11.19 26.42
CA ALA A 2 5.24 12.05 25.48
C ALA A 2 4.54 11.14 24.47
N VAL A 3 3.26 10.93 24.70
CA VAL A 3 2.35 10.19 23.82
C VAL A 3 1.70 11.22 22.90
N GLY A 4 1.72 10.97 21.58
CA GLY A 4 0.72 11.51 20.66
C GLY A 4 1.16 12.64 19.73
N ARG A 5 1.79 12.29 18.60
CA ARG A 5 1.62 12.99 17.32
C ARG A 5 1.78 11.97 16.18
N LEU A 6 0.74 11.15 15.97
CA LEU A 6 0.63 10.28 14.79
C LEU A 6 -0.69 10.51 14.04
N HIS A 7 -1.27 11.70 14.17
CA HIS A 7 -2.33 12.15 13.28
C HIS A 7 -1.81 13.40 12.60
N SER A 8 -1.45 13.28 11.32
CA SER A 8 -1.28 14.43 10.44
C SER A 8 -2.56 15.25 10.56
N SER A 9 -2.45 16.49 11.02
CA SER A 9 -3.61 17.36 11.12
C SER A 9 -4.09 17.73 9.71
N PRO A 10 -5.37 18.05 9.49
CA PRO A 10 -5.85 18.48 8.17
C PRO A 10 -5.03 19.63 7.56
N ALA A 11 -4.47 20.50 8.41
CA ALA A 11 -3.58 21.58 8.01
C ALA A 11 -2.23 21.10 7.43
N ASP A 12 -1.74 19.93 7.83
CA ASP A 12 -0.51 19.33 7.29
C ASP A 12 -0.72 18.80 5.87
N LEU A 13 -1.95 18.41 5.52
CA LEU A 13 -2.32 18.00 4.16
C LEU A 13 -2.45 19.19 3.19
N ASP A 14 -2.85 20.37 3.67
CA ASP A 14 -2.99 21.56 2.82
C ASP A 14 -1.65 22.11 2.33
N ARG A 15 -0.56 21.82 3.04
CA ARG A 15 0.81 22.25 2.71
C ARG A 15 1.81 21.14 3.07
N PRO A 16 1.85 20.05 2.29
CA PRO A 16 2.81 19.00 2.55
C PRO A 16 4.23 19.56 2.48
N ALA A 17 5.08 19.17 3.43
CA ALA A 17 6.49 19.46 3.36
C ALA A 17 7.06 18.74 2.14
N GLN A 18 7.66 19.50 1.20
CA GLN A 18 8.24 18.99 -0.05
C GLN A 18 7.22 18.25 -0.93
N PRO A 19 6.39 18.99 -1.69
CA PRO A 19 5.54 18.40 -2.72
C PRO A 19 6.36 17.58 -3.72
N VAL A 20 5.77 16.50 -4.21
CA VAL A 20 6.41 15.57 -5.15
C VAL A 20 5.64 15.52 -6.48
N SER A 21 6.30 15.09 -7.55
CA SER A 21 5.66 14.86 -8.85
C SER A 21 4.85 13.56 -8.89
N ASP A 22 4.09 13.37 -9.96
CA ASP A 22 3.32 12.15 -10.22
C ASP A 22 4.25 10.93 -10.29
N GLU A 23 5.37 11.05 -11.01
CA GLU A 23 6.36 9.99 -11.16
C GLU A 23 7.03 9.65 -9.82
N GLN A 24 7.27 10.66 -8.98
CA GLN A 24 7.83 10.44 -7.64
C GLN A 24 6.84 9.72 -6.72
N SER A 25 5.55 10.10 -6.75
CA SER A 25 4.50 9.38 -6.03
C SER A 25 4.33 7.95 -6.51
N GLU A 26 4.45 7.72 -7.82
CA GLU A 26 4.38 6.39 -8.40
C GLU A 26 5.58 5.52 -8.02
N SER A 27 6.81 6.05 -8.18
CA SER A 27 8.04 5.33 -7.84
C SER A 27 8.04 4.92 -6.38
N GLU A 28 7.65 5.83 -5.48
CA GLU A 28 7.57 5.58 -4.03
C GLU A 28 6.75 4.32 -3.71
N VAL A 29 5.55 4.17 -4.28
CA VAL A 29 4.66 3.04 -3.97
C VAL A 29 4.98 1.79 -4.78
N VAL A 30 5.38 1.93 -6.06
CA VAL A 30 5.68 0.79 -6.93
C VAL A 30 6.98 0.09 -6.50
N GLU A 31 7.99 0.84 -6.06
CA GLU A 31 9.23 0.25 -5.52
C GLU A 31 8.97 -0.56 -4.26
N GLN A 32 8.11 -0.07 -3.35
CA GLN A 32 7.75 -0.81 -2.14
C GLN A 32 6.84 -2.01 -2.44
N ALA A 33 5.97 -1.92 -3.46
CA ALA A 33 5.18 -3.06 -3.94
C ALA A 33 6.08 -4.17 -4.50
N ARG A 34 7.10 -3.81 -5.30
CA ARG A 34 8.11 -4.75 -5.78
C ARG A 34 8.87 -5.39 -4.63
N HIS A 35 9.37 -4.59 -3.68
CA HIS A 35 10.07 -5.11 -2.51
C HIS A 35 9.20 -6.09 -1.70
N LEU A 36 7.90 -5.83 -1.58
CA LEU A 36 6.95 -6.72 -0.92
C LEU A 36 6.81 -8.04 -1.68
N VAL A 37 6.64 -8.00 -3.01
CA VAL A 37 6.61 -9.22 -3.86
C VAL A 37 7.88 -10.04 -3.69
N ASP A 38 9.04 -9.39 -3.77
CA ASP A 38 10.35 -10.04 -3.73
C ASP A 38 10.60 -10.73 -2.38
N VAL A 39 10.38 -10.02 -1.27
CA VAL A 39 10.65 -10.53 0.09
C VAL A 39 9.63 -11.57 0.53
N ALA A 40 8.35 -11.38 0.20
CA ALA A 40 7.29 -12.31 0.58
C ALA A 40 7.12 -13.46 -0.43
N HIS A 41 7.89 -13.46 -1.52
CA HIS A 41 7.81 -14.43 -2.62
C HIS A 41 6.37 -14.62 -3.12
N LEU A 42 5.67 -13.51 -3.37
CA LEU A 42 4.27 -13.55 -3.77
C LEU A 42 4.10 -14.22 -5.15
N GLU A 43 3.20 -15.19 -5.24
CA GLU A 43 3.00 -15.95 -6.47
C GLU A 43 2.06 -15.22 -7.45
N LYS A 44 2.50 -15.08 -8.71
CA LYS A 44 1.72 -14.49 -9.82
C LYS A 44 1.10 -13.14 -9.45
N PRO A 45 1.90 -12.15 -9.01
CA PRO A 45 1.37 -10.85 -8.65
C PRO A 45 0.84 -10.14 -9.92
N THR A 46 -0.28 -9.46 -9.75
CA THR A 46 -0.84 -8.50 -10.72
C THR A 46 -1.08 -7.20 -10.00
N ALA A 47 -0.76 -6.07 -10.61
CA ALA A 47 -0.80 -4.78 -9.92
C ALA A 47 -1.33 -3.65 -10.81
N GLY A 48 -2.24 -2.86 -10.25
CA GLY A 48 -2.69 -1.59 -10.80
C GLY A 48 -2.21 -0.42 -9.94
N TYR A 49 -1.90 0.70 -10.57
CA TYR A 49 -1.55 1.97 -9.93
C TYR A 49 -2.57 3.07 -10.24
N LEU A 50 -2.82 3.95 -9.27
CA LEU A 50 -3.47 5.25 -9.49
C LEU A 50 -3.02 6.30 -8.47
N LEU A 51 -3.25 7.57 -8.79
CA LEU A 51 -3.17 8.68 -7.83
C LEU A 51 -4.50 8.85 -7.11
N MET A 52 -4.48 8.69 -5.79
CA MET A 52 -5.66 8.72 -4.94
C MET A 52 -5.65 9.99 -4.08
N SER A 53 -6.74 10.75 -4.05
CA SER A 53 -6.83 11.89 -3.14
C SER A 53 -6.78 11.43 -1.68
N CYS A 54 -6.03 12.16 -0.87
CA CYS A 54 -5.91 11.93 0.56
C CYS A 54 -6.97 12.64 1.40
N LYS A 55 -7.69 13.59 0.80
CA LYS A 55 -8.72 14.38 1.49
C LYS A 55 -10.11 13.84 1.19
N ASP A 56 -10.38 13.66 -0.09
CA ASP A 56 -11.66 13.26 -0.61
C ASP A 56 -11.42 12.41 -1.87
N ARG A 57 -12.25 12.57 -2.91
CA ARG A 57 -12.09 11.84 -4.17
C ARG A 57 -11.20 12.60 -5.16
N ASP A 58 -11.20 13.92 -5.07
CA ASP A 58 -10.91 14.81 -6.18
C ASP A 58 -9.87 15.88 -5.83
N ASN A 59 -9.66 16.23 -4.56
CA ASN A 59 -8.81 17.37 -4.21
C ASN A 59 -7.42 16.95 -3.74
N PRO A 60 -6.35 17.69 -4.10
CA PRO A 60 -5.02 17.42 -3.59
C PRO A 60 -4.92 17.66 -2.06
N PRO A 61 -3.97 17.01 -1.37
CA PRO A 61 -2.90 16.21 -1.94
C PRO A 61 -3.36 14.81 -2.35
N TYR A 62 -2.71 14.26 -3.37
CA TYR A 62 -2.82 12.88 -3.77
C TYR A 62 -1.64 12.07 -3.21
N GLN A 63 -1.87 10.76 -3.06
CA GLN A 63 -0.88 9.74 -2.79
C GLN A 63 -0.86 8.74 -3.95
N GLY A 64 0.30 8.15 -4.21
CA GLY A 64 0.36 6.95 -5.04
C GLY A 64 -0.34 5.78 -4.34
N ALA A 65 -1.15 5.03 -5.08
CA ALA A 65 -1.81 3.84 -4.57
C ALA A 65 -1.57 2.66 -5.53
N VAL A 66 -1.12 1.53 -4.98
CA VAL A 66 -1.03 0.26 -5.71
C VAL A 66 -2.04 -0.71 -5.15
N TYR A 67 -2.81 -1.32 -6.05
CA TYR A 67 -3.63 -2.48 -5.72
C TYR A 67 -3.05 -3.72 -6.37
N LEU A 68 -2.62 -4.66 -5.53
CA LEU A 68 -1.93 -5.87 -5.93
C LEU A 68 -2.75 -7.10 -5.52
N ASN A 69 -2.94 -8.03 -6.45
CA ASN A 69 -3.48 -9.36 -6.18
C ASN A 69 -2.40 -10.41 -6.43
N PHE A 70 -2.42 -11.48 -5.65
CA PHE A 70 -1.48 -12.60 -5.78
C PHE A 70 -2.14 -13.93 -5.41
N THR A 71 -1.52 -15.03 -5.79
CA THR A 71 -2.00 -16.37 -5.48
C THR A 71 -1.63 -16.75 -4.05
N VAL A 72 -2.60 -17.20 -3.26
CA VAL A 72 -2.35 -17.88 -1.99
C VAL A 72 -2.16 -19.36 -2.28
N PRO A 73 -1.01 -19.97 -1.91
CA PRO A 73 -0.77 -21.39 -2.17
C PRO A 73 -1.84 -22.26 -1.52
N ALA A 74 -2.30 -23.31 -2.22
CA ALA A 74 -3.41 -24.15 -1.74
C ALA A 74 -3.11 -24.86 -0.39
N ALA A 75 -1.84 -25.10 -0.07
CA ALA A 75 -1.40 -25.69 1.19
C ALA A 75 -1.24 -24.65 2.32
N ALA A 76 -1.31 -23.35 2.01
CA ALA A 76 -1.14 -22.29 2.98
C ALA A 76 -2.36 -22.19 3.89
N ARG A 77 -2.11 -22.12 5.20
CA ARG A 77 -3.16 -21.78 6.16
C ARG A 77 -3.20 -20.27 6.33
N ALA A 78 -4.39 -19.68 6.29
CA ALA A 78 -4.50 -18.23 6.35
C ALA A 78 -4.06 -17.61 7.68
N ASP A 79 -4.15 -18.33 8.79
CA ASP A 79 -3.69 -17.84 10.10
C ASP A 79 -2.16 -17.65 10.15
N THR A 80 -1.41 -18.55 9.53
CA THR A 80 0.06 -18.49 9.52
C THR A 80 0.62 -17.77 8.29
N TYR A 81 0.00 -17.92 7.12
CA TYR A 81 0.57 -17.42 5.87
C TYR A 81 0.78 -15.90 5.87
N PHE A 82 -0.22 -15.12 6.28
CA PHE A 82 -0.08 -13.66 6.40
C PHE A 82 0.78 -13.25 7.61
N GLN A 83 0.85 -14.09 8.64
CA GLN A 83 1.79 -13.90 9.74
C GLN A 83 3.24 -14.03 9.26
N ASP A 84 3.56 -15.08 8.50
CA ASP A 84 4.88 -15.35 7.97
C ASP A 84 5.34 -14.24 7.01
N ILE A 85 4.43 -13.75 6.15
CA ILE A 85 4.69 -12.56 5.32
C ILE A 85 5.04 -11.36 6.19
N GLY A 86 4.24 -11.08 7.24
CA GLY A 86 4.50 -9.99 8.17
C GLY A 86 5.87 -10.10 8.84
N THR A 87 6.24 -11.29 9.33
CA THR A 87 7.55 -11.56 9.95
C THR A 87 8.69 -11.32 8.96
N ALA A 88 8.62 -11.90 7.76
CA ALA A 88 9.64 -11.72 6.73
C ALA A 88 9.84 -10.24 6.38
N MET A 89 8.75 -9.49 6.25
CA MET A 89 8.81 -8.06 5.93
C MET A 89 9.45 -7.25 7.06
N VAL A 90 9.14 -7.56 8.31
CA VAL A 90 9.76 -6.91 9.48
C VAL A 90 11.27 -7.16 9.53
N GLU A 91 11.71 -8.39 9.23
CA GLU A 91 13.13 -8.72 9.11
C GLU A 91 13.84 -7.89 8.02
N HIS A 92 13.08 -7.40 7.02
CA HIS A 92 13.57 -6.56 5.92
C HIS A 92 13.24 -5.06 6.09
N GLY A 93 13.13 -4.62 7.35
CA GLY A 93 13.06 -3.22 7.74
C GLY A 93 11.67 -2.59 7.66
N TRP A 94 10.62 -3.39 7.44
CA TRP A 94 9.25 -2.93 7.65
C TRP A 94 8.91 -2.94 9.14
N THR A 95 7.84 -2.24 9.49
CA THR A 95 7.29 -2.22 10.85
C THR A 95 5.83 -2.64 10.82
N GLU A 96 5.38 -3.46 11.77
CA GLU A 96 3.95 -3.75 11.90
C GLU A 96 3.19 -2.51 12.38
N GLY A 97 2.14 -2.16 11.65
CA GLY A 97 1.14 -1.17 12.03
C GLY A 97 0.06 -1.77 12.91
N GLN A 98 -0.97 -0.96 13.22
CA GLN A 98 -2.14 -1.48 13.92
C GLN A 98 -2.83 -2.55 13.08
N ALA A 99 -3.23 -3.65 13.73
CA ALA A 99 -3.98 -4.71 13.07
C ALA A 99 -5.25 -4.14 12.44
N SER A 100 -5.48 -4.44 11.16
CA SER A 100 -6.74 -4.11 10.51
C SER A 100 -7.86 -4.88 11.19
N ASN A 101 -8.85 -4.18 11.73
CA ASN A 101 -10.04 -4.81 12.31
C ASN A 101 -11.02 -5.31 11.24
N GLN A 102 -10.76 -5.01 9.96
CA GLN A 102 -11.65 -5.35 8.84
C GLN A 102 -11.39 -6.74 8.27
N HIS A 103 -10.14 -7.22 8.35
CA HIS A 103 -9.74 -8.50 7.76
C HIS A 103 -9.07 -9.39 8.79
N VAL A 104 -9.69 -10.54 9.08
CA VAL A 104 -9.14 -11.54 10.01
C VAL A 104 -7.79 -12.03 9.47
N PHE A 105 -6.75 -12.01 10.32
CA PHE A 105 -5.35 -12.30 9.96
C PHE A 105 -4.68 -11.30 9.01
N GLY A 106 -5.35 -10.20 8.66
CA GLY A 106 -4.75 -9.14 7.86
C GLY A 106 -3.57 -8.47 8.57
N LYS A 107 -2.62 -7.98 7.78
CA LYS A 107 -1.44 -7.25 8.23
C LYS A 107 -1.45 -5.82 7.74
N THR A 108 -1.03 -4.92 8.60
CA THR A 108 -0.64 -3.56 8.23
C THR A 108 0.87 -3.45 8.42
N LEU A 109 1.60 -3.02 7.41
CA LEU A 109 3.05 -2.87 7.43
C LEU A 109 3.42 -1.46 6.97
N ASN A 110 4.48 -0.87 7.53
CA ASN A 110 4.96 0.46 7.14
C ASN A 110 6.46 0.45 6.86
N LYS A 111 6.88 1.14 5.79
CA LYS A 111 8.28 1.39 5.45
C LYS A 111 8.40 2.64 4.58
N ASP A 112 9.37 3.51 4.88
CA ASP A 112 9.71 4.69 4.08
C ASP A 112 8.52 5.61 3.72
N GLY A 113 7.53 5.72 4.61
CA GLY A 113 6.33 6.53 4.40
C GLY A 113 5.22 5.84 3.59
N VAL A 114 5.43 4.58 3.17
CA VAL A 114 4.41 3.73 2.54
C VAL A 114 3.77 2.82 3.58
N THR A 115 2.44 2.72 3.54
CA THR A 115 1.65 1.75 4.29
C THR A 115 1.15 0.66 3.35
N ALA A 116 1.38 -0.60 3.70
CA ALA A 116 0.84 -1.78 3.02
C ALA A 116 -0.19 -2.49 3.91
N ILE A 117 -1.35 -2.82 3.35
CA ILE A 117 -2.39 -3.61 4.01
C ILE A 117 -2.54 -4.91 3.23
N LEU A 118 -2.21 -6.04 3.85
CA LEU A 118 -2.26 -7.36 3.24
C LEU A 118 -3.35 -8.21 3.90
N TYR A 119 -4.15 -8.91 3.10
CA TYR A 119 -5.19 -9.80 3.60
C TYR A 119 -5.57 -10.82 2.54
N ARG A 120 -6.27 -11.87 2.97
CA ARG A 120 -6.89 -12.83 2.04
C ARG A 120 -8.21 -12.25 1.55
N ASP A 121 -8.50 -12.42 0.26
CA ASP A 121 -9.81 -12.07 -0.27
C ASP A 121 -10.91 -12.93 0.39
N ASP A 122 -12.03 -12.30 0.76
CA ASP A 122 -13.13 -12.95 1.48
C ASP A 122 -13.98 -13.83 0.55
N ASP A 123 -14.12 -13.44 -0.72
CA ASP A 123 -14.91 -14.14 -1.73
C ASP A 123 -14.08 -15.19 -2.47
N TYR A 124 -12.76 -14.95 -2.61
CA TYR A 124 -11.82 -15.81 -3.33
C TYR A 124 -10.63 -16.21 -2.43
N PRO A 125 -10.75 -17.25 -1.59
CA PRO A 125 -9.71 -17.62 -0.62
C PRO A 125 -8.36 -18.02 -1.22
N ASN A 126 -8.31 -18.32 -2.52
CA ASN A 126 -7.08 -18.58 -3.27
C ASN A 126 -6.35 -17.29 -3.71
N LEU A 127 -6.90 -16.12 -3.41
CA LEU A 127 -6.33 -14.82 -3.70
C LEU A 127 -5.94 -14.09 -2.42
N GLY A 128 -4.74 -13.53 -2.48
CA GLY A 128 -4.23 -12.57 -1.52
C GLY A 128 -4.29 -11.19 -2.14
N VAL A 129 -4.51 -10.20 -1.29
CA VAL A 129 -4.67 -8.80 -1.66
C VAL A 129 -3.66 -7.99 -0.88
N ALA A 130 -2.95 -7.09 -1.56
CA ALA A 130 -2.11 -6.07 -0.94
C ALA A 130 -2.50 -4.69 -1.48
N ARG A 131 -2.84 -3.77 -0.58
CA ARG A 131 -3.08 -2.35 -0.88
C ARG A 131 -1.92 -1.54 -0.33
N LEU A 132 -1.20 -0.85 -1.19
CA LEU A 132 -0.09 0.02 -0.79
C LEU A 132 -0.47 1.48 -1.03
N TYR A 133 -0.12 2.33 -0.08
CA TYR A 133 -0.45 3.75 -0.06
C TYR A 133 0.79 4.56 0.30
N GLY A 134 1.18 5.47 -0.59
CA GLY A 134 2.31 6.37 -0.40
C GLY A 134 1.97 7.60 0.43
N GLN A 135 2.84 8.59 0.38
CA GLN A 135 2.67 9.82 1.12
C GLN A 135 1.76 10.81 0.39
N CYS A 136 0.94 11.52 1.16
CA CYS A 136 0.04 12.58 0.69
C CYS A 136 0.79 13.89 0.37
N ARG A 137 1.62 13.86 -0.68
CA ARG A 137 2.52 14.99 -1.03
C ARG A 137 2.37 15.47 -2.47
N ASN A 138 1.59 14.80 -3.31
CA ASN A 138 1.37 15.25 -4.68
C ASN A 138 0.28 16.33 -4.71
N MET A 139 0.64 17.54 -5.15
CA MET A 139 -0.26 18.70 -5.19
C MET A 139 -0.79 19.02 -6.59
N ASN A 140 -0.49 18.18 -7.58
CA ASN A 140 -0.98 18.34 -8.95
C ASN A 140 -2.50 18.16 -9.01
N ASP A 141 -3.11 18.67 -10.07
CA ASP A 141 -4.56 18.63 -10.27
C ASP A 141 -4.95 17.44 -11.16
N HIS A 142 -5.55 16.41 -10.55
CA HIS A 142 -6.01 15.20 -11.25
C HIS A 142 -7.54 15.10 -11.34
N ARG A 143 -8.27 16.20 -11.09
CA ARG A 143 -9.76 16.21 -11.08
C ARG A 143 -10.39 15.83 -12.41
N ARG A 144 -9.62 15.89 -13.50
CA ARG A 144 -10.07 15.60 -14.86
C ARG A 144 -9.41 14.35 -15.43
N ASP A 145 -8.59 13.67 -14.64
CA ASP A 145 -7.91 12.46 -15.08
C ASP A 145 -8.92 11.32 -15.18
N THR A 146 -8.64 10.42 -16.10
CA THR A 146 -9.35 9.14 -16.14
C THR A 146 -9.02 8.36 -14.88
N THR A 147 -10.02 8.02 -14.07
CA THR A 147 -9.85 7.26 -12.81
C THR A 147 -9.57 5.77 -13.05
N ALA A 148 -8.94 5.42 -14.16
CA ALA A 148 -8.61 4.05 -14.52
C ALA A 148 -7.26 3.67 -13.90
N TRP A 149 -7.12 2.40 -13.52
CA TRP A 149 -5.86 1.84 -13.08
C TRP A 149 -4.88 1.77 -14.24
N VAL A 150 -3.64 2.19 -14.00
CA VAL A 150 -2.51 1.92 -14.89
C VAL A 150 -1.95 0.56 -14.51
N ASP A 151 -1.80 -0.35 -15.47
CA ASP A 151 -1.17 -1.64 -15.22
C ASP A 151 0.33 -1.44 -14.96
N VAL A 152 0.79 -1.91 -13.80
CA VAL A 152 2.20 -1.86 -13.36
C VAL A 152 2.72 -3.26 -13.02
N THR A 153 2.06 -4.32 -13.49
CA THR A 153 2.40 -5.71 -13.19
C THR A 153 3.86 -6.03 -13.51
N ASP A 154 4.36 -5.63 -14.68
CA ASP A 154 5.75 -5.87 -15.11
C ASP A 154 6.80 -5.12 -14.28
N ARG A 155 6.39 -4.19 -13.42
CA ARG A 155 7.29 -3.38 -12.58
C ARG A 155 7.37 -3.86 -11.13
N VAL A 156 6.50 -4.77 -10.74
CA VAL A 156 6.46 -5.36 -9.39
C VAL A 156 6.88 -6.82 -9.36
N GLN A 157 7.27 -7.39 -10.51
CA GLN A 157 7.76 -8.76 -10.69
C GLN A 157 9.30 -8.84 -10.75
#